data_AF-A0A116KZP5-F1
#
_entry.id   AF-A0A116KZP5-F1
#
_cell.length_a   1.000
_cell.length_b   1.000
_cell.length_c   1.000
_cell.angle_alpha   90.00
_cell.angle_beta   90.00
_cell.angle_gamma   90.00
#
_symmetry.space_group_name_H-M   'P 1'
#
loop_
_entity.id
_entity.type
_entity.pdbx_description
1 polymer ?
#
loop_
_entity_poly.entity_id
_entity_poly.type
_entity_poly.pdbx_seq_one_letter_code
_entity_poly.pdbx_strand_id
1 'polypeptide(L)'
;MKNKMSTTEQLLAVFLVFPLSFILSGLVIRYGWNNILTTLDGVPEITLAQAIGLDILVSYIIVSGGRKESDYDFGELLSKVIGTPIFTLVLLWIVTLFL
;
A
#
# COMPACT_ATOMS: atom_id res chain seq x y z
N MET A 1 20.34 18.50 -0.87
CA MET A 1 20.96 17.42 -1.68
C MET A 1 20.26 16.14 -1.33
N LYS A 2 19.75 15.40 -2.31
CA LYS A 2 19.10 14.11 -2.06
C LYS A 2 20.21 13.08 -1.77
N ASN A 3 20.20 12.48 -0.59
CA ASN A 3 21.17 11.44 -0.28
C ASN A 3 20.78 10.17 -1.04
N LYS A 4 21.71 9.67 -1.83
CA LYS A 4 21.55 8.37 -2.48
C LYS A 4 21.57 7.29 -1.41
N MET A 5 20.65 6.33 -1.48
CA MET A 5 20.62 5.19 -0.56
C MET A 5 21.96 4.44 -0.56
N SER A 6 22.52 4.26 0.63
CA SER A 6 23.63 3.36 0.90
C SER A 6 23.26 1.90 0.64
N THR A 7 24.25 1.02 0.50
CA THR A 7 24.02 -0.41 0.29
C THR A 7 23.18 -1.04 1.41
N THR A 8 23.40 -0.63 2.67
CA THR A 8 22.60 -1.09 3.81
C THR A 8 21.13 -0.67 3.69
N GLU A 9 20.87 0.58 3.32
CA GLU A 9 19.50 1.07 3.11
C GLU A 9 18.81 0.38 1.93
N GLN A 10 19.53 0.05 0.87
CA GLN A 10 18.99 -0.74 -0.24
C GLN A 10 18.60 -2.16 0.20
N LEU A 11 19.44 -2.81 1.01
CA LEU A 11 19.12 -4.12 1.58
C LEU A 11 17.87 -4.03 2.49
N LEU A 12 17.80 -3.01 3.35
CA LEU A 12 16.61 -2.78 4.17
C LEU A 12 15.37 -2.50 3.32
N ALA A 13 15.51 -1.74 2.24
CA ALA A 13 14.41 -1.45 1.34
C ALA A 13 13.84 -2.73 0.72
N VAL A 14 14.69 -3.61 0.18
CA VAL A 14 14.27 -4.85 -0.49
C VAL A 14 13.75 -5.90 0.48
N PHE A 15 14.43 -6.11 1.61
CA PHE A 15 14.12 -7.22 2.53
C PHE A 15 13.11 -6.87 3.62
N LEU A 16 12.91 -5.57 3.90
CA LEU A 16 12.06 -5.12 5.00
C LEU A 16 10.95 -4.20 4.51
N VAL A 17 11.31 -3.10 3.84
CA VAL A 17 10.33 -2.07 3.45
C VAL A 17 9.38 -2.58 2.37
N PHE A 18 9.88 -3.31 1.39
CA PHE A 18 9.08 -3.83 0.28
C PHE A 18 8.08 -4.94 0.70
N PRO A 19 8.45 -5.94 1.52
CA PRO A 19 7.45 -6.85 2.10
C PRO A 19 6.42 -6.12 2.98
N LEU A 20 6.88 -5.14 3.78
CA LEU A 20 6.01 -4.35 4.64
C LEU A 20 5.00 -3.53 3.81
N SER A 21 5.41 -3.00 2.66
CA SER A 21 4.51 -2.20 1.82
C SER A 21 3.30 -2.99 1.34
N PHE A 22 3.49 -4.25 0.92
CA PHE A 22 2.39 -5.12 0.52
C PHE A 22 1.48 -5.49 1.68
N ILE A 23 2.04 -5.76 2.86
CA ILE A 23 1.24 -6.10 4.03
C ILE A 23 0.37 -4.89 4.41
N LEU A 24 0.95 -3.70 4.46
CA LEU A 24 0.22 -2.48 4.79
C LEU A 24 -0.84 -2.15 3.73
N SER A 25 -0.50 -2.15 2.43
CA SER A 25 -1.47 -1.91 1.37
C SER A 25 -2.59 -2.95 1.38
N GLY A 26 -2.26 -4.23 1.55
CA GLY A 26 -3.21 -5.32 1.64
C GLY A 26 -4.17 -5.17 2.83
N LEU A 27 -3.69 -4.72 4.00
CA LEU A 27 -4.55 -4.43 5.14
C LEU A 27 -5.54 -3.30 4.84
N VAL A 28 -5.09 -2.23 4.18
CA VAL A 28 -5.93 -1.09 3.80
C VAL A 28 -6.97 -1.48 2.77
N ILE A 29 -6.58 -2.22 1.73
CA ILE A 29 -7.48 -2.72 0.70
C ILE A 29 -8.52 -3.68 1.30
N ARG A 30 -8.09 -4.62 2.14
CA ARG A 30 -9.00 -5.53 2.84
C ARG A 30 -9.99 -4.76 3.71
N TYR A 31 -9.52 -3.74 4.43
CA TYR A 31 -10.39 -2.91 5.26
C TYR A 31 -11.46 -2.22 4.43
N GLY A 32 -11.07 -1.50 3.36
CA GLY A 32 -12.03 -0.84 2.48
C GLY A 32 -12.98 -1.83 1.82
N TRP A 33 -12.48 -2.96 1.33
CA TRP A 33 -13.31 -3.98 0.70
C TRP A 33 -14.35 -4.54 1.67
N ASN A 34 -13.92 -5.01 2.84
CA ASN A 34 -14.79 -5.73 3.77
C ASN A 34 -15.70 -4.83 4.61
N ASN A 35 -15.44 -3.53 4.69
CA ASN A 35 -16.29 -2.58 5.44
C ASN A 35 -17.10 -1.66 4.54
N ILE A 36 -16.72 -1.48 3.27
CA ILE A 36 -17.42 -0.59 2.34
C ILE A 36 -18.03 -1.39 1.19
N LEU A 37 -17.24 -2.17 0.45
CA LEU A 37 -17.74 -2.81 -0.76
C LEU A 37 -18.70 -3.96 -0.48
N THR A 38 -18.52 -4.67 0.63
CA THR A 38 -19.45 -5.72 1.10
C THR A 38 -20.82 -5.19 1.53
N THR A 39 -20.99 -3.87 1.68
CA THR A 39 -22.32 -3.27 1.87
C THR A 39 -23.17 -3.34 0.58
N LEU A 40 -22.53 -3.55 -0.57
CA LEU A 40 -23.20 -3.82 -1.83
C LEU A 40 -23.62 -5.29 -1.90
N ASP A 41 -24.86 -5.53 -2.30
CA ASP A 41 -25.41 -6.89 -2.36
C ASP A 41 -24.58 -7.79 -3.30
N GLY A 42 -24.28 -9.00 -2.82
CA GLY A 42 -23.51 -10.00 -3.56
C GLY A 42 -21.98 -9.83 -3.58
N VAL A 43 -21.41 -8.83 -2.90
CA VAL A 43 -19.93 -8.68 -2.81
C VAL A 43 -19.39 -9.46 -1.61
N PRO A 44 -18.55 -10.50 -1.81
CA PRO A 44 -17.99 -11.27 -0.71
C PRO A 44 -16.83 -10.54 -0.02
N GLU A 45 -16.61 -10.87 1.24
CA GLU A 45 -15.39 -10.49 1.96
C GLU A 45 -14.14 -11.13 1.34
N ILE A 46 -13.02 -10.42 1.44
CA ILE A 46 -11.71 -10.92 1.03
C ILE A 46 -10.78 -11.13 2.22
N THR A 47 -9.89 -12.10 2.06
CA THR A 47 -8.76 -12.37 2.97
C THR A 47 -7.61 -11.40 2.71
N LEU A 48 -6.68 -11.31 3.67
CA LEU A 48 -5.48 -10.49 3.49
C LEU A 48 -4.64 -10.95 2.29
N ALA A 49 -4.52 -12.26 2.07
CA ALA A 49 -3.78 -12.80 0.92
C ALA A 49 -4.42 -12.38 -0.42
N GLN A 50 -5.75 -12.38 -0.51
CA GLN A 50 -6.47 -11.89 -1.70
C GLN A 50 -6.27 -10.39 -1.89
N ALA A 51 -6.32 -9.60 -0.82
CA ALA A 51 -6.08 -8.15 -0.89
C ALA A 51 -4.65 -7.81 -1.35
N ILE A 52 -3.64 -8.52 -0.84
CA ILE A 52 -2.25 -8.40 -1.29
C ILE A 52 -2.12 -8.80 -2.77
N GLY A 53 -2.76 -9.90 -3.17
CA GLY A 53 -2.79 -10.33 -4.57
C GLY A 53 -3.39 -9.28 -5.49
N LEU A 54 -4.51 -8.67 -5.09
CA LEU A 54 -5.13 -7.57 -5.83
C LEU A 54 -4.22 -6.34 -5.93
N ASP A 55 -3.56 -5.95 -4.85
CA ASP A 55 -2.61 -4.82 -4.84
C ASP A 55 -1.47 -5.01 -5.84
N ILE A 56 -0.88 -6.20 -5.86
CA ILE A 56 0.19 -6.56 -6.81
C ILE A 56 -0.32 -6.55 -8.26
N LEU A 57 -1.49 -7.16 -8.51
CA LEU A 57 -2.08 -7.21 -9.85
C LEU A 57 -2.41 -5.81 -10.38
N VAL A 58 -3.03 -4.97 -9.54
CA VAL A 58 -3.36 -3.58 -9.87
C VAL A 58 -2.09 -2.78 -10.13
N SER A 59 -1.08 -2.92 -9.27
CA SER A 59 0.22 -2.27 -9.45
C SER A 59 0.87 -2.66 -10.77
N TYR A 60 0.86 -3.95 -11.13
CA TYR A 60 1.41 -4.43 -12.39
C TYR A 60 0.71 -3.81 -13.62
N ILE A 61 -0.62 -3.68 -13.57
CA ILE A 61 -1.42 -3.10 -14.67
C ILE A 61 -1.22 -1.58 -14.76
N ILE A 62 -1.13 -0.89 -13.63
CA ILE A 62 -1.13 0.59 -13.56
C ILE A 62 0.26 1.20 -13.82
N VAL A 63 1.36 0.42 -13.81
CA VAL A 63 2.72 0.93 -14.06
C VAL A 63 2.85 1.59 -15.43
N SER A 64 2.52 2.87 -15.46
CA SER A 64 2.63 3.80 -16.58
C SER A 64 2.87 5.21 -15.99
N GLY A 65 4.12 5.68 -16.01
CA GLY A 65 4.43 7.11 -15.90
C GLY A 65 4.91 7.68 -14.55
N GLY A 66 5.02 6.90 -13.48
CA GLY A 66 5.55 7.39 -12.19
C GLY A 66 7.07 7.60 -12.15
N ARG A 67 7.58 8.45 -11.24
CA ARG A 67 9.01 8.50 -10.88
C ARG A 67 9.46 7.11 -10.47
N LYS A 68 10.63 6.67 -10.96
CA LYS A 68 11.18 5.36 -10.59
C LYS A 68 11.43 5.36 -9.09
N GLU A 69 11.19 4.23 -8.41
CA GLU A 69 11.48 4.12 -6.97
C GLU A 69 12.95 4.42 -6.64
N SER A 70 13.85 4.24 -7.61
CA SER A 70 15.26 4.64 -7.53
C SER A 70 15.49 6.13 -7.32
N ASP A 71 14.48 6.97 -7.57
CA ASP A 71 14.58 8.42 -7.41
C ASP A 71 14.32 8.85 -5.97
N TYR A 72 13.72 8.01 -5.10
CA TYR A 72 13.42 8.32 -3.70
C TYR A 72 14.65 8.11 -2.81
N ASP A 73 14.83 8.95 -1.79
CA ASP A 73 15.77 8.62 -0.71
C ASP A 73 15.08 7.66 0.29
N PHE A 74 15.85 7.07 1.21
CA PHE A 74 15.30 6.06 2.12
C PHE A 74 14.17 6.61 3.02
N GLY A 75 14.30 7.86 3.47
CA GLY A 75 13.29 8.50 4.31
C GLY A 75 12.00 8.78 3.53
N GLU A 76 12.12 9.25 2.28
CA GLU A 76 10.98 9.47 1.39
C GLU A 76 10.29 8.15 1.02
N LEU A 77 11.06 7.08 0.79
CA LEU A 77 10.53 5.74 0.57
C LEU A 77 9.71 5.26 1.78
N LEU A 78 10.27 5.35 2.99
CA LEU A 78 9.57 4.98 4.23
C LEU A 78 8.30 5.82 4.45
N SER A 79 8.40 7.14 4.28
CA SER A 79 7.26 8.04 4.42
C SER A 79 6.15 7.69 3.44
N LYS A 80 6.49 7.30 2.21
CA LYS A 80 5.50 6.88 1.21
C LYS A 80 4.87 5.53 1.55
N VAL A 81 5.70 4.54 1.89
CA VAL A 81 5.28 3.16 2.19
C VAL A 81 4.42 3.07 3.45
N ILE A 82 4.70 3.90 4.46
CA ILE A 82 3.96 3.88 5.73
C ILE A 82 2.87 4.95 5.73
N GLY A 83 3.20 6.17 5.32
CA GLY A 83 2.30 7.31 5.40
C GLY A 83 1.10 7.20 4.46
N THR A 84 1.30 6.72 3.22
CA THR A 84 0.19 6.61 2.26
C THR A 84 -0.85 5.59 2.73
N PRO A 85 -0.50 4.35 3.12
CA PRO A 85 -1.48 3.40 3.62
C PRO A 85 -2.19 3.88 4.88
N ILE A 86 -1.48 4.47 5.86
CA ILE A 86 -2.10 4.99 7.08
C ILE A 86 -3.10 6.09 6.75
N PHE A 87 -2.71 7.06 5.92
CA PHE A 87 -3.60 8.16 5.53
C PHE A 87 -4.84 7.64 4.81
N THR A 88 -4.67 6.73 3.86
CA THR A 88 -5.78 6.08 3.16
C THR A 88 -6.68 5.31 4.12
N LEU A 89 -6.13 4.58 5.09
CA LEU A 89 -6.90 3.86 6.10
C LEU A 89 -7.77 4.81 6.92
N VAL A 90 -7.22 5.94 7.36
CA VAL A 90 -7.99 6.96 8.10
C VAL A 90 -9.15 7.48 7.27
N LEU A 91 -8.93 7.75 5.97
CA LEU A 91 -10.00 8.19 5.08
C LEU A 91 -11.08 7.11 4.91
N LEU A 92 -10.69 5.86 4.68
CA LEU A 92 -11.64 4.74 4.57
C LEU A 92 -12.43 4.58 5.87
N TRP A 93 -11.75 4.66 7.02
CA TRP A 93 -12.41 4.60 8.33
C TRP A 93 -13.43 5.73 8.49
N ILE A 94 -13.09 6.97 8.12
CA ILE A 94 -14.05 8.09 8.14
C ILE A 94 -15.27 7.77 7.25
N VAL A 95 -15.08 7.24 6.05
CA VAL A 95 -16.18 6.85 5.15
C VAL A 95 -17.09 5.81 5.81
N THR A 96 -16.52 4.81 6.49
CA THR A 96 -17.31 3.78 7.19
C THR A 96 -18.17 4.32 8.33
N LEU A 97 -17.92 5.53 8.85
CA LEU A 97 -18.77 6.15 9.87
C LEU A 97 -20.13 6.64 9.31
N PHE A 98 -20.28 6.71 7.99
CA PHE A 98 -21.48 7.23 7.32
C PHE A 98 -22.22 6.18 6.48
N LEU A 99 -21.74 4.94 6.46
CA LEU A 99 -22.40 3.79 5.82
C LEU A 99 -23.27 3.06 6.84
#